data_AF-A0A5Q6S0M3-F1
#
_entry.id   AF-A0A5Q6S0M3-F1
#
_cell.length_a   1.000
_cell.length_b   1.000
_cell.length_c   1.000
_cell.angle_alpha   90.00
_cell.angle_beta   90.00
_cell.angle_gamma   90.00
#
_symmetry.space_group_name_H-M   'P 1'
#
loop_
_entity.id
_entity.type
_entity.pdbx_description
1 polymer ?
#
loop_
_entity_poly.entity_id
_entity_poly.type
_entity_poly.pdbx_seq_one_letter_code
_entity_poly.pdbx_strand_id
1 'polypeptide(L)'
;MSDEIRLEPDCQQAVDKLYLFLDRELAEGDWDAVHAHIADCAPCLTQFDVERIVKELVARSCREKAPEMLRARVLTSIRTTVTVTTTERVAGPDA
;
A
#
# COMPACT_ATOMS: atom_id res chain seq x y z
N MET A 1 16.50 -7.68 29.34
CA MET A 1 15.04 -7.61 29.13
C MET A 1 14.82 -6.33 28.37
N SER A 2 14.58 -6.50 27.08
CA SER A 2 14.11 -5.56 26.06
C SER A 2 14.39 -4.09 26.31
N ASP A 3 15.47 -3.60 25.71
CA ASP A 3 15.75 -2.20 25.50
C ASP A 3 14.46 -1.43 25.17
N GLU A 4 14.07 -0.54 26.07
CA GLU A 4 13.18 0.56 25.76
C GLU A 4 13.95 1.50 24.81
N ILE A 5 14.05 1.10 23.54
CA ILE A 5 14.50 2.01 22.49
C ILE A 5 13.40 3.07 22.43
N ARG A 6 13.68 4.22 23.05
CA ARG A 6 12.92 5.45 22.80
C ARG A 6 13.12 5.77 21.33
N LEU A 7 12.23 5.24 20.49
CA LEU A 7 12.19 5.55 19.08
C LEU A 7 11.91 7.05 18.98
N GLU A 8 12.80 7.79 18.31
CA GLU A 8 12.50 9.15 17.89
C GLU A 8 11.12 9.17 17.21
N PRO A 9 10.32 10.24 17.36
CA PRO A 9 8.93 10.28 16.90
C PRO A 9 8.78 9.92 15.41
N ASP A 10 9.80 10.19 14.59
CA ASP A 10 9.81 9.83 13.16
C ASP A 10 10.01 8.32 12.94
N CYS A 11 10.82 7.67 13.78
CA CYS A 11 10.98 6.22 13.73
C CYS A 11 9.69 5.51 14.15
N GLN A 12 8.98 6.01 15.17
CA GLN A 12 7.72 5.41 15.60
C GLN A 12 6.68 5.48 14.48
N GLN A 13 6.57 6.64 13.83
CA GLN A 13 5.70 6.81 12.67
C GLN A 13 6.08 5.90 11.50
N ALA A 14 7.38 5.74 11.22
CA ALA A 14 7.84 4.84 10.16
C ALA A 14 7.52 3.38 10.46
N VAL A 15 7.69 2.93 11.71
CA VAL A 15 7.34 1.57 12.15
C VAL A 15 5.82 1.34 12.11
N ASP A 16 5.03 2.31 12.57
CA ASP A 16 3.56 2.22 12.54
C ASP A 16 3.02 2.11 11.10
N LYS A 17 3.70 2.77 10.14
CA LYS A 17 3.36 2.77 8.72
C LYS A 17 4.05 1.64 7.92
N LEU A 18 4.91 0.84 8.54
CA LEU A 18 5.81 -0.09 7.83
C LEU A 18 5.06 -1.16 7.02
N TYR A 19 3.98 -1.73 7.54
CA TYR A 19 3.21 -2.73 6.82
C TYR A 19 2.48 -2.13 5.61
N LEU A 20 1.87 -0.96 5.78
CA LEU A 20 1.24 -0.22 4.67
C LEU A 20 2.27 0.15 3.60
N PHE A 21 3.48 0.55 4.02
CA PHE A 21 4.59 0.80 3.11
C PHE A 21 4.96 -0.46 2.32
N LEU A 22 5.13 -1.60 2.99
CA LEU A 22 5.46 -2.89 2.38
C LEU A 22 4.38 -3.39 1.41
N ASP A 23 3.10 -3.16 1.71
CA ASP A 23 1.97 -3.54 0.85
C ASP A 23 1.64 -2.52 -0.25
N ARG A 24 2.34 -1.37 -0.26
CA ARG A 24 2.06 -0.22 -1.16
C ARG A 24 0.66 0.36 -0.96
N GLU A 25 0.20 0.39 0.28
CA GLU A 25 -1.10 0.89 0.70
C GLU A 25 -1.04 2.25 1.41
N LEU A 26 0.12 2.92 1.40
CA LEU A 26 0.22 4.29 1.88
C LEU A 26 -0.44 5.28 0.92
N ALA A 27 -0.98 6.35 1.50
CA ALA A 27 -1.41 7.52 0.73
C ALA A 27 -0.22 8.14 -0.01
N GLU A 28 -0.47 8.74 -1.18
CA GLU A 28 0.59 9.26 -2.07
C GLU A 28 1.56 10.22 -1.37
N GLY A 29 1.09 11.02 -0.41
CA GLY A 29 1.93 11.97 0.35
C GLY A 29 2.77 11.34 1.47
N ASP A 30 2.44 10.12 1.91
CA ASP A 30 3.12 9.46 3.03
C ASP A 30 4.26 8.54 2.59
N TRP A 31 4.25 8.11 1.32
CA TRP A 31 5.20 7.12 0.82
C TRP A 31 6.63 7.65 0.84
N ASP A 32 6.86 8.84 0.28
CA ASP A 32 8.20 9.43 0.17
C ASP A 32 8.82 9.71 1.55
N ALA A 33 8.02 10.17 2.51
CA ALA A 33 8.48 10.46 3.86
C ALA A 33 8.92 9.19 4.61
N VAL A 34 8.11 8.13 4.55
CA VAL A 34 8.44 6.84 5.18
C VAL A 34 9.66 6.20 4.48
N HIS A 35 9.71 6.25 3.15
CA HIS A 35 10.83 5.73 2.39
C HIS A 35 12.14 6.44 2.72
N ALA A 36 12.15 7.77 2.73
CA ALA A 36 13.33 8.56 3.08
C ALA A 36 13.82 8.24 4.50
N HIS A 37 12.90 8.17 5.47
CA HIS A 37 13.25 7.82 6.84
C HIS A 37 13.88 6.42 6.93
N ILE A 38 13.29 5.40 6.31
CA ILE A 38 13.84 4.04 6.32
C ILE A 38 15.23 4.00 5.67
N ALA A 39 15.44 4.75 4.58
CA ALA A 39 16.72 4.81 3.88
C ALA A 39 17.84 5.45 4.71
N ASP A 40 17.52 6.49 5.50
CA ASP A 40 18.49 7.25 6.28
C ASP A 40 18.65 6.75 7.74
N CYS A 41 17.76 5.86 8.19
CA CYS A 41 17.71 5.39 9.58
C CYS A 41 18.02 3.89 9.69
N ALA A 42 19.27 3.56 10.06
CA ALA A 42 19.75 2.19 10.24
C ALA A 42 18.85 1.25 11.09
N PRO A 43 18.29 1.68 12.26
CA PRO A 43 17.39 0.81 13.01
C PRO A 43 16.07 0.54 12.27
N CYS A 44 15.50 1.53 11.59
CA CYS A 44 14.28 1.35 10.78
C CYS A 44 14.53 0.48 9.55
N LEU A 45 15.69 0.61 8.90
CA LEU A 45 16.12 -0.27 7.81
C LEU A 45 16.21 -1.73 8.28
N THR A 46 16.79 -1.94 9.47
CA THR A 46 16.89 -3.28 10.07
C THR A 46 15.50 -3.89 10.30
N GLN A 47 14.57 -3.12 10.84
CA GLN A 47 13.19 -3.59 11.02
C GLN A 47 12.50 -3.88 9.67
N PHE A 48 12.65 -2.99 8.69
CA PHE A 48 12.12 -3.16 7.34
C PHE A 48 12.59 -4.47 6.71
N ASP A 49 13.89 -4.79 6.79
CA ASP A 49 14.44 -6.01 6.21
C ASP A 49 13.88 -7.27 6.88
N VAL A 50 13.74 -7.26 8.21
CA VAL A 50 13.12 -8.38 8.94
C VAL A 50 11.69 -8.60 8.46
N GLU A 51 10.86 -7.55 8.45
CA GLU A 51 9.47 -7.65 8.04
C GLU A 51 9.32 -8.07 6.57
N ARG A 52 10.17 -7.54 5.68
CA ARG A 52 10.21 -7.95 4.27
C ARG A 52 10.49 -9.45 4.13
N ILE A 53 11.49 -9.97 4.84
CA ILE A 53 11.85 -11.40 4.81
C ILE A 53 10.69 -12.25 5.34
N VAL A 54 10.03 -11.82 6.41
CA VAL A 54 8.85 -12.52 6.96
C VAL A 54 7.73 -12.57 5.91
N LYS A 55 7.41 -11.45 5.25
CA LYS A 55 6.38 -11.43 4.20
C LYS A 55 6.75 -12.29 3.00
N GLU A 56 8.01 -12.29 2.58
CA GLU A 56 8.51 -13.18 1.52
C GLU A 56 8.38 -14.67 1.90
N LEU A 57 8.69 -15.02 3.15
CA LEU A 57 8.58 -16.37 3.68
C LEU A 57 7.11 -16.84 3.69
N VAL A 58 6.20 -15.99 4.16
CA VAL A 58 4.75 -16.28 4.19
C VAL A 58 4.21 -16.40 2.77
N ALA A 59 4.53 -15.46 1.88
CA ALA A 59 4.08 -15.49 0.49
C ALA A 59 4.56 -16.74 -0.26
N ARG A 60 5.78 -17.23 0.03
CA ARG A 60 6.29 -18.50 -0.50
C ARG A 60 5.51 -19.70 0.02
N SER A 61 5.18 -19.71 1.30
CA SER A 61 4.58 -20.86 1.98
C SER A 61 3.07 -20.96 1.78
N CYS A 62 2.40 -19.83 1.53
CA CYS A 62 0.95 -19.72 1.45
C CYS A 62 0.48 -19.24 0.05
N ARG A 63 1.13 -19.71 -1.02
CA ARG A 63 0.74 -19.33 -2.38
C ARG A 63 -0.34 -20.25 -2.94
N GLU A 64 -1.53 -19.70 -3.18
CA GLU A 64 -2.60 -20.38 -3.90
C GLU A 64 -2.74 -19.84 -5.32
N LYS A 65 -3.07 -20.71 -6.27
CA LYS A 65 -3.38 -20.30 -7.64
C LYS A 65 -4.84 -19.89 -7.70
N ALA A 66 -5.10 -18.64 -8.07
CA ALA A 66 -6.47 -18.17 -8.29
C ALA A 66 -7.20 -19.08 -9.30
N PRO A 67 -8.46 -19.49 -9.02
CA PRO A 67 -9.26 -20.27 -9.96
C PRO A 67 -9.36 -19.58 -11.33
N GLU A 68 -9.35 -20.37 -12.40
CA GLU A 68 -9.32 -19.84 -13.78
C GLU A 68 -10.49 -18.91 -14.07
N MET A 69 -11.69 -19.25 -13.61
CA MET A 69 -12.89 -18.43 -13.76
C MET A 69 -12.73 -17.05 -13.08
N LEU A 70 -12.14 -17.00 -11.88
CA LEU A 70 -11.89 -15.73 -11.19
C LEU A 70 -10.88 -14.89 -11.95
N ARG A 71 -9.79 -15.51 -12.41
CA ARG A 71 -8.76 -14.83 -13.21
C ARG A 71 -9.34 -14.26 -14.50
N ALA A 72 -10.17 -15.03 -15.21
CA ALA A 72 -10.83 -14.58 -16.43
C ALA A 72 -11.73 -13.35 -16.16
N ARG A 73 -12.55 -13.41 -15.10
CA ARG A 73 -13.42 -12.28 -14.69
C ARG A 73 -12.63 -11.01 -14.37
N VAL A 74 -11.55 -11.12 -13.60
CA VAL A 74 -10.69 -9.98 -13.24
C VAL A 74 -10.08 -9.35 -14.49
N LEU A 75 -9.51 -10.17 -15.39
CA LEU A 75 -8.92 -9.66 -16.64
C LEU A 75 -9.95 -8.96 -17.54
N THR A 76 -11.17 -9.50 -17.64
CA THR A 76 -12.27 -8.85 -18.36
C THR A 76 -12.63 -7.51 -17.72
N SER A 77 -12.73 -7.45 -16.38
CA SER A 77 -13.02 -6.21 -15.67
C SER A 77 -11.95 -5.14 -15.91
N ILE A 78 -10.66 -5.51 -15.87
CA ILE A 78 -9.55 -4.58 -16.11
C ILE A 78 -9.59 -4.02 -17.54
N ARG A 79 -10.00 -4.82 -18.52
CA ARG A 79 -10.10 -4.40 -19.93
C ARG A 79 -11.36 -3.59 -20.25
N THR A 80 -12.37 -3.64 -19.38
CA THR A 80 -13.65 -2.97 -19.62
C THR A 80 -13.53 -1.49 -19.26
N THR A 81 -13.49 -0.63 -20.27
CA THR A 81 -13.52 0.83 -20.09
C THR A 81 -14.96 1.28 -19.87
N VAL A 82 -15.28 1.82 -18.69
CA VAL A 82 -16.58 2.43 -18.40
C VAL A 82 -16.52 3.90 -18.77
N THR A 83 -17.22 4.30 -19.83
CA THR A 83 -17.37 5.71 -20.20
C THR A 83 -18.48 6.33 -19.36
N VAL A 84 -18.11 7.12 -18.35
CA VAL A 84 -19.06 7.90 -17.56
C VAL A 84 -19.43 9.16 -18.33
N THR A 85 -20.69 9.27 -18.76
CA THR A 85 -21.22 10.47 -19.40
C THR A 85 -21.99 11.30 -18.38
N THR A 86 -21.38 12.38 -17.92
CA THR A 86 -22.04 13.37 -17.04
C THR A 86 -23.04 14.16 -17.87
N THR A 87 -24.33 13.96 -17.63
CA THR A 87 -25.39 14.77 -18.25
C THR A 87 -25.69 15.95 -17.33
N GLU A 88 -25.20 17.13 -17.72
CA GLU A 88 -25.54 18.37 -17.06
C GLU A 88 -26.92 18.83 -17.56
N ARG A 89 -27.91 18.89 -16.66
CA ARG A 89 -29.22 19.47 -16.98
C ARG A 89 -29.07 20.99 -16.97
N VAL A 90 -28.97 21.59 -18.15
CA VAL A 90 -29.11 23.04 -18.29
C VAL A 90 -30.60 23.39 -18.09
N ALA A 91 -30.91 24.10 -17.00
CA ALA A 91 -32.21 24.75 -16.85
C ALA A 91 -32.31 25.84 -17.92
N GLY A 92 -33.32 25.74 -18.80
CA GLY A 92 -33.55 26.70 -19.88
C GLY A 92 -33.86 28.11 -19.36
N PRO A 93 -33.63 29.16 -20.17
CA PRO A 93 -33.74 30.54 -19.72
C PRO A 93 -35.18 31.02 -19.83
N ASP A 94 -36.00 30.80 -18.79
CA ASP A 94 -37.27 31.51 -18.60
C ASP A 94 -37.52 31.70 -17.09
N ALA A 95 -36.95 32.78 -16.54
CA ALA A 95 -37.31 33.36 -15.25
C ALA A 95 -37.33 34.89 -15.39
#